data_AF-A0A2S6NC34-F1
#
_entry.id   AF-A0A2S6NC34-F1
#
_cell.length_a   1.000
_cell.length_b   1.000
_cell.length_c   1.000
_cell.angle_alpha   90.00
_cell.angle_beta   90.00
_cell.angle_gamma   90.00
#
_symmetry.space_group_name_H-M   'P 1'
#
loop_
_entity.id
_entity.type
_entity.pdbx_description
1 polymer ?
#
loop_
_entity_poly.entity_id
_entity_poly.type
_entity_poly.pdbx_seq_one_letter_code
_entity_poly.pdbx_strand_id
1 'polypeptide(L)'
;MRHLSSVLSAAAFACAVVAGAASGAQESPLSAADLLFERPQLQGLKAGDRLEYSYSFHSADEKLFGPAFDDRIGLRVEPGEAPDKRRVEVDLFSAARRRAAGPFDDMTGNPLLSLMLEENLQRLAAIFQSNPRYMKTAIRLALRNAVASPDSADGWRVEVEPFRNDVHKARMHGLETLTYRFRVSAAAPGEITEIDIFARDPSGAVLFEETTRYAGKN
;
A
#
# COMPACT_ATOMS: atom_id res chain seq x y z
N MET A 1 -21.19 13.03 -87.08
CA MET A 1 -20.02 12.62 -86.28
C MET A 1 -20.01 13.46 -85.00
N ARG A 2 -20.20 12.82 -83.82
CA ARG A 2 -19.95 13.26 -82.41
C ARG A 2 -20.57 14.62 -81.95
N HIS A 3 -21.72 14.64 -81.24
CA HIS A 3 -21.93 14.63 -79.76
C HIS A 3 -21.19 15.77 -79.00
N LEU A 4 -21.89 16.82 -78.51
CA LEU A 4 -22.64 16.99 -77.24
C LEU A 4 -21.79 17.35 -75.99
N SER A 5 -22.19 18.44 -75.32
CA SER A 5 -22.24 18.66 -73.85
C SER A 5 -21.19 19.53 -73.12
N SER A 6 -21.75 20.59 -72.50
CA SER A 6 -21.74 20.91 -71.04
C SER A 6 -20.57 21.61 -70.32
N VAL A 7 -20.89 22.83 -69.87
CA VAL A 7 -20.85 23.45 -68.52
C VAL A 7 -19.97 22.89 -67.37
N LEU A 8 -19.38 23.86 -66.64
CA LEU A 8 -19.28 24.01 -65.16
C LEU A 8 -17.98 23.62 -64.42
N SER A 9 -17.46 24.63 -63.71
CA SER A 9 -16.78 24.64 -62.38
C SER A 9 -15.49 23.85 -62.10
N ALA A 10 -14.52 24.56 -61.52
CA ALA A 10 -13.62 23.98 -60.51
C ALA A 10 -13.24 25.04 -59.45
N ALA A 11 -13.70 24.81 -58.22
CA ALA A 11 -13.28 25.46 -56.98
C ALA A 11 -12.12 24.66 -56.35
N ALA A 12 -11.20 25.32 -55.64
CA ALA A 12 -10.24 24.70 -54.70
C ALA A 12 -9.40 25.81 -54.04
N PHE A 13 -9.00 25.80 -52.77
CA PHE A 13 -9.31 25.00 -51.60
C PHE A 13 -8.71 25.79 -50.43
N ALA A 14 -9.51 26.25 -49.47
CA ALA A 14 -9.01 26.94 -48.28
C ALA A 14 -8.51 25.90 -47.26
N CYS A 15 -7.20 25.91 -46.97
CA CYS A 15 -6.61 25.06 -45.94
C CYS A 15 -6.86 25.69 -44.56
N ALA A 16 -7.84 25.17 -43.83
CA ALA A 16 -8.06 25.50 -42.42
C ALA A 16 -7.12 24.64 -41.55
N VAL A 17 -6.18 25.29 -40.86
CA VAL A 17 -5.36 24.67 -39.81
C VAL A 17 -6.25 24.46 -38.60
N VAL A 18 -6.68 23.23 -38.35
CA VAL A 18 -7.30 22.86 -37.08
C VAL A 18 -6.18 22.59 -36.08
N ALA A 19 -5.90 23.58 -35.24
CA ALA A 19 -5.10 23.38 -34.04
C ALA A 19 -5.89 22.49 -33.07
N GLY A 20 -5.55 21.20 -33.02
CA GLY A 20 -6.08 20.29 -32.02
C GLY A 20 -5.59 20.71 -30.64
N ALA A 21 -6.50 21.26 -29.83
CA ALA A 21 -6.28 21.38 -28.41
C ALA A 21 -6.21 19.96 -27.82
N ALA A 22 -5.01 19.52 -27.44
CA ALA A 22 -4.85 18.35 -26.59
C ALA A 22 -5.53 18.66 -25.26
N SER A 23 -6.76 18.18 -25.09
CA SER A 23 -7.43 18.16 -23.80
C SER A 23 -6.63 17.21 -22.91
N GLY A 24 -5.80 17.77 -22.04
CA GLY A 24 -5.18 17.02 -20.96
C GLY A 24 -6.28 16.48 -20.08
N ALA A 25 -6.63 15.21 -20.25
CA ALA A 25 -7.49 14.50 -19.31
C ALA A 25 -6.81 14.61 -17.94
N GLN A 26 -7.44 15.34 -17.03
CA GLN A 26 -6.99 15.44 -15.66
C GLN A 26 -7.20 14.06 -15.03
N GLU A 27 -6.17 13.21 -15.06
CA GLU A 27 -6.19 11.92 -14.40
C GLU A 27 -6.55 12.14 -12.93
N SER A 28 -7.65 11.51 -12.50
CA SER A 28 -8.03 11.51 -11.10
C SER A 28 -6.86 10.99 -10.27
N PRO A 29 -6.53 11.62 -9.13
CA PRO A 29 -5.43 11.16 -8.30
C PRO A 29 -5.61 9.69 -7.90
N LEU A 30 -4.54 8.90 -7.94
CA LEU A 30 -4.62 7.47 -7.64
C LEU A 30 -4.98 7.27 -6.16
N SER A 31 -6.11 6.61 -5.91
CA SER A 31 -6.60 6.26 -4.58
C SER A 31 -5.64 5.31 -3.86
N ALA A 32 -5.27 5.64 -2.63
CA ALA A 32 -4.51 4.74 -1.77
C ALA A 32 -5.29 3.46 -1.45
N ALA A 33 -6.61 3.56 -1.26
CA ALA A 33 -7.45 2.41 -0.97
C ALA A 33 -7.42 1.40 -2.13
N ASP A 34 -7.57 1.89 -3.35
CA ASP A 34 -7.58 1.05 -4.55
C ASP A 34 -6.22 0.36 -4.71
N LEU A 35 -5.14 1.13 -4.57
CA LEU A 35 -3.77 0.67 -4.71
C LEU A 35 -3.38 -0.40 -3.67
N LEU A 36 -3.74 -0.17 -2.41
CA LEU A 36 -3.27 -0.97 -1.29
C LEU A 36 -4.17 -2.18 -0.98
N PHE A 37 -5.48 -2.10 -1.24
CA PHE A 37 -6.44 -3.12 -0.79
C PHE A 37 -7.26 -3.76 -1.91
N GLU A 38 -7.57 -3.03 -3.00
CA GLU A 38 -8.50 -3.53 -4.03
C GLU A 38 -7.79 -4.19 -5.21
N ARG A 39 -6.54 -3.78 -5.50
CA ARG A 39 -5.76 -4.37 -6.60
C ARG A 39 -5.51 -5.87 -6.38
N PRO A 40 -5.54 -6.69 -7.46
CA PRO A 40 -5.29 -8.12 -7.38
C PRO A 40 -3.78 -8.43 -7.31
N GLN A 41 -3.13 -8.00 -6.23
CA GLN A 41 -1.68 -8.04 -6.02
C GLN A 41 -1.07 -9.45 -6.11
N LEU A 42 -1.87 -10.52 -5.97
CA LEU A 42 -1.42 -11.92 -6.06
C LEU A 42 -1.60 -12.53 -7.46
N GLN A 43 -2.20 -11.82 -8.43
CA GLN A 43 -2.57 -12.38 -9.73
C GLN A 43 -1.36 -12.93 -10.52
N GLY A 44 -0.18 -12.31 -10.38
CA GLY A 44 1.06 -12.75 -11.02
C GLY A 44 1.74 -13.95 -10.36
N LEU A 45 1.23 -14.44 -9.22
CA LEU A 45 1.83 -15.54 -8.46
C LEU A 45 1.19 -16.88 -8.81
N LYS A 46 2.03 -17.91 -8.80
CA LYS A 46 1.68 -19.32 -9.03
C LYS A 46 1.67 -20.07 -7.70
N ALA A 47 0.93 -21.18 -7.67
CA ALA A 47 0.99 -22.10 -6.55
C ALA A 47 2.44 -22.60 -6.34
N GLY A 48 2.85 -22.68 -5.07
CA GLY A 48 4.22 -23.02 -4.65
C GLY A 48 5.15 -21.80 -4.53
N ASP A 49 4.81 -20.64 -5.09
CA ASP A 49 5.60 -19.42 -4.92
C ASP A 49 5.67 -19.03 -3.44
N ARG A 50 6.84 -18.57 -2.98
CA ARG A 50 7.02 -18.05 -1.63
C ARG A 50 7.59 -16.64 -1.64
N LEU A 51 6.88 -15.69 -1.05
CA LEU A 51 7.36 -14.33 -0.82
C LEU A 51 8.00 -14.24 0.56
N GLU A 52 9.19 -13.63 0.63
CA GLU A 52 9.92 -13.41 1.87
C GLU A 52 10.05 -11.90 2.13
N TYR A 53 9.87 -11.53 3.40
CA TYR A 53 10.04 -10.16 3.88
C TYR A 53 10.93 -10.14 5.12
N SER A 54 11.87 -9.21 5.16
CA SER A 54 12.59 -8.87 6.39
C SER A 54 11.73 -7.93 7.23
N TYR A 55 11.72 -8.13 8.54
CA TYR A 55 11.08 -7.24 9.51
C TYR A 55 12.12 -6.74 10.51
N SER A 56 12.11 -5.45 10.81
CA SER A 56 12.91 -4.85 11.89
C SER A 56 12.03 -3.96 12.74
N PHE A 57 12.14 -4.10 14.05
CA PHE A 57 11.52 -3.24 15.04
C PHE A 57 12.60 -2.55 15.87
N HIS A 58 12.56 -1.23 15.94
CA HIS A 58 13.41 -0.42 16.79
C HIS A 58 12.56 0.47 17.70
N SER A 59 13.04 0.70 18.92
CA SER A 59 12.46 1.69 19.82
C SER A 59 13.51 2.42 20.63
N ALA A 60 13.26 3.69 20.92
CA ALA A 60 14.06 4.49 21.85
C ALA A 60 13.77 4.18 23.33
N ASP A 61 12.60 3.59 23.65
CA ASP A 61 12.24 3.17 25.01
C ASP A 61 11.73 1.73 25.00
N GLU A 62 12.66 0.79 25.21
CA GLU A 62 12.34 -0.64 25.25
C GLU A 62 11.38 -1.03 26.38
N LYS A 63 11.30 -0.22 27.45
CA LYS A 63 10.34 -0.48 28.54
C LYS A 63 8.92 -0.13 28.14
N LEU A 64 8.77 0.89 27.29
CA LEU A 64 7.46 1.34 26.83
C LEU A 64 6.99 0.57 25.59
N PHE A 65 7.85 0.41 24.58
CA PHE A 65 7.46 -0.16 23.28
C PHE A 65 7.92 -1.61 23.05
N GLY A 66 8.80 -2.11 23.92
CA GLY A 66 9.42 -3.43 23.80
C GLY A 66 10.84 -3.37 23.18
N PRO A 67 11.63 -4.44 23.36
CA PRO A 67 13.01 -4.48 22.89
C PRO A 67 13.09 -4.48 21.37
N ALA A 68 14.17 -3.92 20.82
CA ALA A 68 14.44 -3.99 19.38
C ALA A 68 14.64 -5.44 18.92
N PHE A 69 14.23 -5.76 17.70
CA PHE A 69 14.48 -7.08 17.11
C PHE A 69 14.31 -7.10 15.60
N ASP A 70 15.00 -8.05 14.98
CA ASP A 70 14.81 -8.42 13.59
C ASP A 70 14.10 -9.77 13.49
N ASP A 71 13.32 -9.94 12.43
CA ASP A 71 12.64 -11.19 12.11
C ASP A 71 12.34 -11.28 10.60
N ARG A 72 11.60 -12.32 10.21
CA ARG A 72 11.15 -12.53 8.84
C ARG A 72 9.68 -12.91 8.78
N ILE A 73 9.07 -12.63 7.64
CA ILE A 73 7.69 -13.00 7.31
C ILE A 73 7.70 -13.74 5.99
N GLY A 74 7.13 -14.94 5.96
CA GLY A 74 6.99 -15.76 4.76
C GLY A 74 5.53 -15.91 4.35
N LEU A 75 5.24 -15.70 3.07
CA LEU A 75 3.92 -15.95 2.48
C LEU A 75 4.05 -17.05 1.44
N ARG A 76 3.42 -18.21 1.68
CA ARG A 76 3.35 -19.29 0.69
C ARG A 76 2.03 -19.22 -0.05
N VAL A 77 2.11 -19.17 -1.38
CA VAL A 77 0.95 -19.09 -2.25
C VAL A 77 0.53 -20.49 -2.67
N GLU A 78 -0.73 -20.82 -2.44
CA GLU A 78 -1.38 -22.06 -2.81
C GLU A 78 -2.60 -21.79 -3.72
N PRO A 79 -3.11 -22.80 -4.46
CA PRO A 79 -4.33 -22.64 -5.24
C PRO A 79 -5.51 -22.23 -4.33
N GLY A 80 -6.29 -21.23 -4.75
CA GLY A 80 -7.58 -20.90 -4.13
C GLY A 80 -8.73 -21.70 -4.73
N GLU A 81 -9.97 -21.39 -4.34
CA GLU A 81 -11.16 -22.08 -4.89
C GLU A 81 -11.44 -21.72 -6.35
N ALA A 82 -11.01 -20.53 -6.78
CA ALA A 82 -11.15 -20.04 -8.16
C ALA A 82 -9.79 -19.69 -8.80
N PRO A 83 -9.68 -19.69 -10.15
CA PRO A 83 -8.40 -19.49 -10.85
C PRO A 83 -7.70 -18.14 -10.58
N ASP A 84 -8.45 -17.10 -10.28
CA ASP A 84 -7.96 -15.75 -9.93
C ASP A 84 -7.73 -15.57 -8.42
N LYS A 85 -8.07 -16.58 -7.62
CA LYS A 85 -7.95 -16.58 -6.16
C LYS A 85 -6.76 -17.39 -5.70
N ARG A 86 -6.22 -17.03 -4.54
CA ARG A 86 -5.12 -17.74 -3.89
C ARG A 86 -5.48 -18.05 -2.45
N ARG A 87 -4.98 -19.18 -1.98
CA ARG A 87 -4.82 -19.44 -0.56
C ARG A 87 -3.43 -19.02 -0.15
N VAL A 88 -3.28 -18.30 0.96
CA VAL A 88 -1.98 -17.83 1.44
C VAL A 88 -1.73 -18.37 2.84
N GLU A 89 -0.71 -19.23 2.97
CA GLU A 89 -0.18 -19.64 4.26
C GLU A 89 0.86 -18.63 4.73
N VAL A 90 0.84 -18.29 6.02
CA VAL A 90 1.68 -17.24 6.59
C VAL A 90 2.54 -17.78 7.72
N ASP A 91 3.85 -17.58 7.57
CA ASP A 91 4.82 -17.68 8.65
C ASP A 91 5.08 -16.26 9.20
N LEU A 92 4.25 -15.81 10.14
CA LEU A 92 4.40 -14.49 10.75
C LEU A 92 5.37 -14.57 11.94
N PHE A 93 6.58 -14.06 11.71
CA PHE A 93 7.72 -14.09 12.64
C PHE A 93 8.24 -15.50 12.95
N SER A 94 9.49 -15.59 13.41
CA SER A 94 10.20 -16.83 13.64
C SER A 94 10.24 -17.21 15.12
N ALA A 95 10.45 -18.50 15.37
CA ALA A 95 10.73 -19.07 16.69
C ALA A 95 9.82 -18.53 17.81
N ALA A 96 10.41 -17.90 18.84
CA ALA A 96 9.71 -17.42 20.02
C ALA A 96 8.73 -16.25 19.76
N ARG A 97 8.85 -15.58 18.61
CA ARG A 97 7.96 -14.48 18.21
C ARG A 97 6.85 -14.92 17.27
N ARG A 98 6.83 -16.20 16.85
CA ARG A 98 5.82 -16.73 15.92
C ARG A 98 4.42 -16.34 16.38
N ARG A 99 3.65 -15.82 15.43
CA ARG A 99 2.22 -15.52 15.58
C ARG A 99 1.44 -16.40 14.63
N ALA A 100 0.32 -16.93 15.10
CA ALA A 100 -0.60 -17.64 14.23
C ALA A 100 -1.27 -16.62 13.30
N ALA A 101 -1.10 -16.81 12.00
CA ALA A 101 -1.71 -15.98 10.98
C ALA A 101 -2.13 -16.89 9.81
N GLY A 102 -3.36 -16.72 9.35
CA GLY A 102 -3.91 -17.53 8.27
C GLY A 102 -4.09 -19.02 8.64
N PRO A 103 -4.31 -19.88 7.62
CA PRO A 103 -4.30 -19.56 6.19
C PRO A 103 -5.40 -18.56 5.80
N PHE A 104 -5.13 -17.77 4.77
CA PHE A 104 -6.11 -16.84 4.18
C PHE A 104 -6.61 -17.42 2.86
N ASP A 105 -7.89 -17.75 2.79
CA ASP A 105 -8.52 -18.32 1.60
C ASP A 105 -9.09 -17.21 0.70
N ASP A 106 -9.29 -17.52 -0.58
CA ASP A 106 -9.89 -16.65 -1.60
C ASP A 106 -9.32 -15.23 -1.74
N MET A 107 -8.01 -15.10 -1.54
CA MET A 107 -7.29 -13.85 -1.63
C MET A 107 -6.98 -13.45 -3.07
N THR A 108 -7.20 -12.18 -3.39
CA THR A 108 -6.65 -11.51 -4.58
C THR A 108 -5.53 -10.54 -4.21
N GLY A 109 -5.64 -9.87 -3.07
CA GLY A 109 -4.63 -8.96 -2.51
C GLY A 109 -3.63 -9.67 -1.60
N ASN A 110 -2.50 -9.02 -1.34
CA ASN A 110 -1.45 -9.53 -0.46
C ASN A 110 -1.84 -9.32 1.02
N PRO A 111 -1.95 -10.38 1.85
CA PRO A 111 -2.42 -10.23 3.23
C PRO A 111 -1.42 -9.51 4.15
N LEU A 112 -0.17 -9.31 3.71
CA LEU A 112 0.88 -8.69 4.50
C LEU A 112 0.45 -7.33 5.06
N LEU A 113 -0.18 -6.49 4.24
CA LEU A 113 -0.59 -5.15 4.65
C LEU A 113 -1.52 -5.19 5.87
N SER A 114 -2.59 -5.97 5.77
CA SER A 114 -3.57 -6.13 6.85
C SER A 114 -2.94 -6.74 8.10
N LEU A 115 -2.02 -7.68 7.94
CA LEU A 115 -1.29 -8.29 9.05
C LEU A 115 -0.40 -7.28 9.78
N MET A 116 0.37 -6.46 9.06
CA MET A 116 1.23 -5.46 9.67
C MET A 116 0.44 -4.36 10.38
N LEU A 117 -0.69 -3.94 9.79
CA LEU A 117 -1.60 -2.98 10.42
C LEU A 117 -2.22 -3.53 11.72
N GLU A 118 -2.62 -4.80 11.72
CA GLU A 118 -3.19 -5.44 12.91
C GLU A 118 -2.13 -5.66 13.99
N GLU A 119 -0.91 -6.11 13.64
CA GLU A 119 0.19 -6.28 14.61
C GLU A 119 0.55 -4.95 15.29
N ASN A 120 0.69 -3.87 14.49
CA ASN A 120 0.95 -2.56 15.06
C ASN A 120 -0.22 -2.06 15.92
N LEU A 121 -1.46 -2.25 15.48
CA LEU A 121 -2.63 -1.86 16.28
C LEU A 121 -2.68 -2.60 17.62
N GLN A 122 -2.39 -3.91 17.65
CA GLN A 122 -2.34 -4.70 18.87
C GLN A 122 -1.24 -4.22 19.82
N ARG A 123 -0.05 -3.91 19.28
CA ARG A 123 1.05 -3.31 20.05
C ARG A 123 0.62 -1.98 20.68
N LEU A 124 0.09 -1.06 19.89
CA LEU A 124 -0.31 0.26 20.36
C LEU A 124 -1.45 0.19 21.39
N ALA A 125 -2.43 -0.68 21.17
CA ALA A 125 -3.51 -0.92 22.13
C ALA A 125 -2.99 -1.41 23.48
N ALA A 126 -2.02 -2.33 23.48
CA ALA A 126 -1.43 -2.86 24.70
C ALA A 126 -0.65 -1.79 25.49
N ILE A 127 0.10 -0.95 24.79
CA ILE A 127 0.96 0.08 25.41
C ILE A 127 0.13 1.23 25.98
N PHE A 128 -0.74 1.80 25.15
CA PHE A 128 -1.41 3.06 25.48
C PHE A 128 -2.75 2.87 26.21
N GLN A 129 -3.17 1.61 26.42
CA GLN A 129 -4.47 1.25 26.98
C GLN A 129 -5.62 2.01 26.29
N SER A 130 -5.39 2.35 25.02
CA SER A 130 -6.29 3.14 24.20
C SER A 130 -7.40 2.25 23.67
N ASN A 131 -8.53 2.84 23.31
CA ASN A 131 -9.61 2.07 22.70
C ASN A 131 -9.18 1.59 21.31
N PRO A 132 -9.00 0.28 21.06
CA PRO A 132 -8.50 -0.22 19.78
C PRO A 132 -9.42 0.14 18.60
N ARG A 133 -10.72 0.26 18.87
CA ARG A 133 -11.73 0.66 17.86
C ARG A 133 -11.51 2.10 17.40
N TYR A 134 -11.11 2.99 18.31
CA TYR A 134 -10.81 4.38 17.98
C TYR A 134 -9.63 4.45 17.01
N MET A 135 -8.52 3.84 17.39
CA MET A 135 -7.30 3.82 16.58
C MET A 135 -7.54 3.19 15.20
N LYS A 136 -8.20 2.03 15.15
CA LYS A 136 -8.56 1.36 13.91
C LYS A 136 -9.43 2.21 12.99
N THR A 137 -10.29 3.06 13.55
CA THR A 137 -11.17 3.93 12.77
C THR A 137 -10.39 5.10 12.19
N ALA A 138 -9.53 5.75 12.97
CA ALA A 138 -8.66 6.81 12.50
C ALA A 138 -7.72 6.33 11.38
N ILE A 139 -7.04 5.20 11.57
CA ILE A 139 -6.14 4.61 10.58
C ILE A 139 -6.89 4.30 9.27
N ARG A 140 -8.06 3.65 9.37
CA ARG A 140 -8.89 3.32 8.20
C ARG A 140 -9.35 4.55 7.44
N LEU A 141 -9.77 5.61 8.14
CA LEU A 141 -10.21 6.85 7.52
C LEU A 141 -9.05 7.57 6.82
N ALA A 142 -7.88 7.60 7.46
CA ALA A 142 -6.67 8.19 6.90
C ALA A 142 -6.28 7.48 5.59
N LEU A 143 -6.24 6.14 5.59
CA LEU A 143 -5.93 5.34 4.40
C LEU A 143 -6.98 5.48 3.30
N ARG A 144 -8.28 5.47 3.65
CA ARG A 144 -9.37 5.63 2.69
C ARG A 144 -9.29 6.95 1.93
N ASN A 145 -8.89 8.02 2.60
CA ASN A 145 -8.86 9.37 2.03
C ASN A 145 -7.49 9.73 1.44
N ALA A 146 -6.51 8.85 1.55
CA ALA A 146 -5.17 9.10 1.06
C ALA A 146 -5.07 8.94 -0.44
N VAL A 147 -4.11 9.67 -1.00
CA VAL A 147 -3.77 9.64 -2.42
C VAL A 147 -2.34 9.13 -2.54
N ALA A 148 -2.11 8.24 -3.50
CA ALA A 148 -0.79 7.74 -3.81
C ALA A 148 0.01 8.77 -4.60
N SER A 149 1.31 8.79 -4.36
CA SER A 149 2.29 9.61 -5.07
C SER A 149 3.30 8.72 -5.80
N PRO A 150 3.84 9.13 -6.96
CA PRO A 150 4.90 8.39 -7.62
C PRO A 150 6.13 8.25 -6.72
N ASP A 151 6.71 7.05 -6.65
CA ASP A 151 7.89 6.72 -5.84
C ASP A 151 9.10 6.32 -6.71
N SER A 152 8.83 5.65 -7.84
CA SER A 152 9.80 5.27 -8.87
C SER A 152 9.07 5.11 -10.21
N ALA A 153 9.76 4.71 -11.28
CA ALA A 153 9.17 4.57 -12.62
C ALA A 153 7.90 3.68 -12.62
N ASP A 154 7.93 2.58 -11.86
CA ASP A 154 6.83 1.62 -11.74
C ASP A 154 6.31 1.49 -10.30
N GLY A 155 6.57 2.50 -9.46
CA GLY A 155 6.34 2.43 -8.02
C GLY A 155 5.53 3.60 -7.49
N TRP A 156 4.74 3.31 -6.46
CA TRP A 156 3.86 4.26 -5.79
C TRP A 156 4.11 4.24 -4.29
N ARG A 157 3.98 5.41 -3.67
CA ARG A 157 4.07 5.63 -2.23
C ARG A 157 2.75 6.18 -1.70
N VAL A 158 2.27 5.59 -0.62
CA VAL A 158 1.18 6.12 0.21
C VAL A 158 1.75 6.47 1.56
N GLU A 159 1.50 7.68 2.05
CA GLU A 159 1.89 8.11 3.39
C GLU A 159 0.68 8.72 4.11
N VAL A 160 0.44 8.30 5.36
CA VAL A 160 -0.66 8.80 6.17
C VAL A 160 -0.25 9.03 7.61
N GLU A 161 -0.82 10.06 8.22
CA GLU A 161 -0.64 10.38 9.64
C GLU A 161 -2.02 10.48 10.31
N PRO A 162 -2.55 9.35 10.80
CA PRO A 162 -3.96 9.26 11.20
C PRO A 162 -4.35 10.22 12.32
N PHE A 163 -3.37 10.65 13.12
CA PHE A 163 -3.59 11.41 14.35
C PHE A 163 -3.06 12.85 14.32
N ARG A 164 -2.50 13.31 13.20
CA ARG A 164 -1.93 14.68 13.08
C ARG A 164 -2.94 15.77 13.50
N ASN A 165 -4.20 15.57 13.11
CA ASN A 165 -5.30 16.49 13.36
C ASN A 165 -6.28 15.99 14.43
N ASP A 166 -5.87 15.03 15.25
CA ASP A 166 -6.71 14.45 16.29
C ASP A 166 -6.98 15.48 17.41
N VAL A 167 -8.23 15.57 17.85
CA VAL A 167 -8.65 16.47 18.94
C VAL A 167 -8.05 16.09 20.29
N HIS A 168 -7.62 14.83 20.44
CA HIS A 168 -7.00 14.27 21.63
C HIS A 168 -5.48 14.14 21.52
N LYS A 169 -4.84 14.68 20.46
CA LYS A 169 -3.40 14.55 20.19
C LYS A 169 -2.48 14.87 21.37
N ALA A 170 -2.83 15.85 22.20
CA ALA A 170 -2.03 16.23 23.36
C ALA A 170 -1.89 15.12 24.43
N ARG A 171 -2.73 14.09 24.38
CA ARG A 171 -2.72 12.93 25.29
C ARG A 171 -2.18 11.67 24.63
N MET A 172 -1.65 11.78 23.41
CA MET A 172 -1.20 10.64 22.60
C MET A 172 0.28 10.31 22.79
N HIS A 173 0.99 11.06 23.64
CA HIS A 173 2.37 10.77 24.05
C HIS A 173 3.33 10.55 22.87
N GLY A 174 3.21 11.36 21.82
CA GLY A 174 4.01 11.28 20.60
C GLY A 174 3.35 10.49 19.47
N LEU A 175 2.31 9.69 19.73
CA LEU A 175 1.58 8.98 18.68
C LEU A 175 0.79 9.90 17.75
N GLU A 176 0.60 11.16 18.09
CA GLU A 176 0.07 12.16 17.16
C GLU A 176 0.93 12.33 15.90
N THR A 177 2.19 11.88 15.96
CA THR A 177 3.14 11.84 14.84
C THR A 177 3.19 10.49 14.13
N LEU A 178 2.35 9.52 14.53
CA LEU A 178 2.35 8.18 13.94
C LEU A 178 2.13 8.27 12.43
N THR A 179 3.13 7.81 11.68
CA THR A 179 3.14 7.78 10.23
C THR A 179 3.12 6.33 9.76
N TYR A 180 2.26 6.03 8.80
CA TYR A 180 2.34 4.81 8.00
C TYR A 180 2.79 5.19 6.59
N ARG A 181 3.82 4.53 6.09
CA ARG A 181 4.31 4.69 4.73
C ARG A 181 4.37 3.34 4.04
N PHE A 182 3.72 3.24 2.89
CA PHE A 182 3.67 2.04 2.06
C PHE A 182 4.32 2.34 0.73
N ARG A 183 5.18 1.44 0.26
CA ARG A 183 5.72 1.46 -1.09
C ARG A 183 5.30 0.20 -1.82
N VAL A 184 4.70 0.37 -2.98
CA VAL A 184 4.29 -0.71 -3.86
C VAL A 184 4.88 -0.53 -5.26
N SER A 185 5.13 -1.62 -5.95
CA SER A 185 5.58 -1.62 -7.34
C SER A 185 5.02 -2.81 -8.09
N ALA A 186 4.47 -2.57 -9.29
CA ALA A 186 3.95 -3.62 -10.16
C ALA A 186 5.06 -4.60 -10.63
N ALA A 187 6.33 -4.19 -10.55
CA ALA A 187 7.48 -5.04 -10.87
C ALA A 187 7.81 -6.05 -9.76
N ALA A 188 7.34 -5.81 -8.52
CA ALA A 188 7.59 -6.70 -7.39
C ALA A 188 6.50 -7.79 -7.28
N PRO A 189 6.87 -9.08 -7.11
CA PRO A 189 5.90 -10.13 -6.82
C PRO A 189 5.07 -9.81 -5.56
N GLY A 190 3.75 -9.81 -5.66
CA GLY A 190 2.87 -9.43 -4.54
C GLY A 190 2.75 -7.93 -4.30
N GLU A 191 3.32 -7.10 -5.20
CA GLU A 191 3.32 -5.63 -5.29
C GLU A 191 3.87 -4.83 -4.09
N ILE A 192 3.79 -5.34 -2.86
CA ILE A 192 4.27 -4.65 -1.66
C ILE A 192 5.78 -4.78 -1.55
N THR A 193 6.48 -3.66 -1.60
CA THR A 193 7.95 -3.60 -1.49
C THR A 193 8.42 -3.18 -0.10
N GLU A 194 7.66 -2.30 0.56
CA GLU A 194 8.00 -1.81 1.89
C GLU A 194 6.78 -1.30 2.65
N ILE A 195 6.79 -1.52 3.97
CA ILE A 195 5.86 -0.94 4.93
C ILE A 195 6.73 -0.36 6.06
N ASP A 196 6.68 0.96 6.25
CA ASP A 196 7.25 1.64 7.41
C ASP A 196 6.12 2.15 8.31
N ILE A 197 6.24 1.89 9.61
CA ILE A 197 5.35 2.41 10.64
C ILE A 197 6.20 3.03 11.73
N PHE A 198 6.12 4.35 11.92
CA PHE A 198 6.98 5.01 12.87
C PHE A 198 6.28 6.16 13.59
N ALA A 199 6.73 6.45 14.80
CA ALA A 199 6.36 7.66 15.52
C ALA A 199 7.61 8.37 15.99
N ARG A 200 7.53 9.69 16.11
CA ARG A 200 8.62 10.57 16.56
C ARG A 200 8.19 11.41 17.73
N ASP A 201 9.14 11.83 18.54
CA ASP A 201 8.90 12.80 19.60
C ASP A 201 8.87 14.23 19.03
N PRO A 202 8.53 15.26 19.84
CA PRO A 202 8.52 16.65 19.38
C PRO A 202 9.89 17.18 18.89
N SER A 203 11.00 16.52 19.25
CA SER A 203 12.34 16.86 18.76
C SER A 203 12.67 16.20 17.41
N GLY A 204 11.81 15.30 16.94
CA GLY A 204 12.00 14.51 15.71
C GLY A 204 12.72 13.18 15.91
N ALA A 205 13.10 12.86 17.16
CA ALA A 205 13.73 11.58 17.48
C ALA A 205 12.72 10.44 17.34
N VAL A 206 13.18 9.27 16.86
CA VAL A 206 12.32 8.09 16.68
C VAL A 206 11.89 7.56 18.05
N LEU A 207 10.58 7.44 18.28
CA LEU A 207 10.02 6.74 19.44
C LEU A 207 10.04 5.23 19.21
N PHE A 208 9.51 4.84 18.05
CA PHE A 208 9.65 3.50 17.50
C PHE A 208 9.54 3.55 15.98
N GLU A 209 10.08 2.51 15.34
CA GLU A 209 10.01 2.28 13.91
C GLU A 209 9.88 0.78 13.65
N GLU A 210 8.90 0.42 12.84
CA GLU A 210 8.72 -0.92 12.30
C GLU A 210 8.90 -0.83 10.78
N THR A 211 9.83 -1.62 10.24
CA THR A 211 10.06 -1.69 8.79
C THR A 211 9.91 -3.14 8.33
N THR A 212 9.00 -3.35 7.38
CA THR A 212 8.87 -4.60 6.64
C THR A 212 9.32 -4.35 5.21
N ARG A 213 10.33 -5.07 4.73
CA ARG A 213 10.86 -4.92 3.36
C ARG A 213 10.83 -6.24 2.62
N TYR A 214 10.44 -6.21 1.34
CA TYR A 214 10.53 -7.37 0.46
C TYR A 214 11.98 -7.84 0.32
N ALA A 215 12.21 -9.11 0.64
CA ALA A 215 13.53 -9.74 0.66
C ALA A 215 13.75 -10.70 -0.51
N GLY A 216 12.70 -11.03 -1.27
CA GLY A 216 12.79 -11.86 -2.46
C GLY A 216 11.64 -12.87 -2.58
N LYS A 217 11.68 -13.61 -3.68
CA LYS A 217 10.76 -14.70 -3.98
C LYS A 217 11.56 -15.98 -4.22
N ASN A 218 11.13 -17.07 -3.58
CA ASN A 218 11.68 -18.41 -3.73
C ASN A 218 10.66 -19.35 -4.36
#